data_AF-A0A2W4WHC8-F1
#
_entry.id   AF-A0A2W4WHC8-F1
#
_cell.length_a   1.000
_cell.length_b   1.000
_cell.length_c   1.000
_cell.angle_alpha   90.00
_cell.angle_beta   90.00
_cell.angle_gamma   90.00
#
_symmetry.space_group_name_H-M   'P 1'
#
loop_
_entity.id
_entity.type
_entity.pdbx_description
1 polymer ?
#
loop_
_entity_poly.entity_id
_entity_poly.type
_entity_poly.pdbx_seq_one_letter_code
_entity_poly.pdbx_strand_id
1 'polypeptide(L)'
;MDTIIKVNQLSFHQGLSNDQTCIVKLTNSKFDSIAGSELLAKVESWISANVMMNSKEIPALIVDMENVEFIDSQGLQKLLASLRLMQSQNSNLLLCSQQPSVRIVFEITRADQLFAIFPSFDKFVSQLNNIYEQPSEYLVAA
;
A
#
# COMPACT_ATOMS: atom_id res chain seq x y z
N MET A 1 -16.29 -12.92 21.41
CA MET A 1 -16.34 -14.15 20.59
C MET A 1 -17.21 -13.76 19.43
N ASP A 2 -16.64 -13.00 18.50
CA ASP A 2 -17.41 -12.23 17.52
C ASP A 2 -17.14 -12.78 16.14
N THR A 3 -18.04 -13.67 15.76
CA THR A 3 -18.18 -14.22 14.42
C THR A 3 -18.77 -13.13 13.53
N ILE A 4 -17.93 -12.23 13.02
CA ILE A 4 -18.30 -11.29 11.95
C ILE A 4 -17.51 -11.68 10.70
N ILE A 5 -18.17 -12.47 9.86
CA ILE A 5 -18.07 -12.51 8.40
C ILE A 5 -16.66 -12.22 7.82
N LYS A 6 -15.84 -13.28 7.80
CA LYS A 6 -14.58 -13.41 7.03
C LYS A 6 -14.83 -13.56 5.52
N VAL A 7 -15.75 -12.77 4.96
CA VAL A 7 -16.12 -12.87 3.52
C VAL A 7 -15.25 -11.97 2.65
N ASN A 8 -14.47 -11.07 3.26
CA ASN A 8 -13.58 -10.18 2.52
C ASN A 8 -12.10 -10.54 2.78
N GLN A 9 -11.30 -10.61 1.71
CA GLN A 9 -9.88 -11.01 1.75
C GLN A 9 -8.95 -9.85 2.17
N LEU A 10 -9.51 -8.70 2.55
CA LEU A 10 -8.76 -7.49 2.86
C LEU A 10 -9.29 -6.86 4.14
N SER A 11 -8.37 -6.54 5.06
CA SER A 11 -8.67 -5.71 6.23
C SER A 11 -8.11 -4.30 5.98
N PHE A 12 -9.00 -3.31 5.98
CA PHE A 12 -8.63 -1.90 5.93
C PHE A 12 -8.46 -1.43 7.36
N HIS A 13 -7.25 -1.04 7.72
CA HIS A 13 -6.98 -0.42 9.01
C HIS A 13 -6.52 1.01 8.73
N GLN A 14 -7.41 1.97 8.95
CA GLN A 14 -7.05 3.36 9.00
C GLN A 14 -6.37 3.58 10.36
N GLY A 15 -5.04 3.52 10.39
CA GLY A 15 -4.28 3.53 11.64
C GLY A 15 -2.94 4.22 11.48
N LEU A 16 -2.92 5.52 11.80
CA LEU A 16 -1.92 6.28 12.57
C LEU A 16 -2.11 7.78 12.32
N SER A 17 -1.76 8.57 13.32
CA SER A 17 -2.15 9.98 13.55
C SER A 17 -1.55 11.03 12.61
N ASN A 18 -1.44 10.76 11.31
CA ASN A 18 -1.15 11.77 10.29
C ASN A 18 -2.00 11.47 9.05
N ASP A 19 -2.80 12.44 8.61
CA ASP A 19 -3.82 12.39 7.53
C ASP A 19 -3.33 11.97 6.12
N GLN A 20 -2.11 11.43 6.00
CA GLN A 20 -1.42 11.27 4.72
C GLN A 20 -1.18 9.82 4.29
N THR A 21 -1.59 8.81 5.07
CA THR A 21 -1.45 7.41 4.64
C THR A 21 -2.65 6.51 4.94
N CYS A 22 -2.95 5.58 4.04
CA CYS A 22 -3.95 4.53 4.17
C CYS A 22 -3.27 3.17 4.09
N ILE A 23 -3.64 2.22 4.95
CA ILE A 23 -3.00 0.89 5.01
C ILE A 23 -4.03 -0.19 4.69
N VAL A 24 -3.65 -1.08 3.78
CA VAL A 24 -4.41 -2.27 3.40
C VAL A 24 -3.56 -3.50 3.65
N LYS A 25 -4.07 -4.42 4.48
CA LYS A 25 -3.43 -5.70 4.72
C LYS A 25 -4.03 -6.77 3.82
N LEU A 26 -3.17 -7.42 3.04
CA LEU A 26 -3.53 -8.61 2.27
C LEU A 26 -3.62 -9.79 3.24
N THR A 27 -4.79 -10.42 3.35
CA THR A 27 -5.00 -11.52 4.31
C THR A 27 -4.94 -12.91 3.67
N ASN A 28 -4.97 -12.97 2.33
CA ASN A 28 -4.85 -14.22 1.58
C ASN A 28 -3.37 -14.55 1.30
N SER A 29 -3.00 -15.83 1.42
CA SER A 29 -1.66 -16.30 1.06
C SER A 29 -1.39 -16.28 -0.43
N LYS A 30 -2.44 -16.26 -1.25
CA LYS A 30 -2.34 -16.17 -2.72
C LYS A 30 -2.81 -14.81 -3.22
N PHE A 31 -1.95 -14.12 -3.96
CA PHE A 31 -2.27 -12.90 -4.68
C PHE A 31 -2.36 -13.19 -6.19
N ASP A 32 -3.56 -13.52 -6.64
CA ASP A 32 -3.88 -13.85 -8.04
C ASP A 32 -4.81 -12.79 -8.66
N SER A 33 -5.42 -13.11 -9.82
CA SER A 33 -6.32 -12.18 -10.50
C SER A 33 -7.54 -11.79 -9.66
N ILE A 34 -8.03 -12.66 -8.77
CA ILE A 34 -9.21 -12.40 -7.93
C ILE A 34 -8.82 -11.41 -6.84
N ALA A 35 -7.80 -11.75 -6.04
CA ALA A 35 -7.30 -10.87 -4.97
C ALA A 35 -6.82 -9.52 -5.53
N GLY A 36 -6.14 -9.53 -6.68
CA GLY A 36 -5.67 -8.33 -7.36
C GLY A 36 -6.81 -7.45 -7.89
N SER A 37 -7.87 -8.04 -8.45
CA SER A 37 -9.03 -7.27 -8.90
C SER A 37 -9.81 -6.68 -7.73
N GLU A 38 -9.90 -7.40 -6.61
CA GLU A 38 -10.51 -6.88 -5.39
C GLU A 38 -9.74 -5.68 -4.85
N LEU A 39 -8.41 -5.76 -4.77
CA LEU A 39 -7.57 -4.64 -4.38
C LEU A 39 -7.81 -3.43 -5.30
N LEU A 40 -7.73 -3.62 -6.61
CA LEU A 40 -7.88 -2.54 -7.58
C LEU A 40 -9.24 -1.83 -7.44
N ALA A 41 -10.34 -2.59 -7.36
CA ALA A 41 -11.68 -2.03 -7.19
C ALA A 41 -11.82 -1.22 -5.89
N LYS A 42 -11.20 -1.69 -4.80
CA LYS A 42 -11.19 -0.95 -3.53
C LYS A 42 -10.36 0.34 -3.61
N VAL A 43 -9.22 0.33 -4.31
CA VAL A 43 -8.43 1.53 -4.55
C VAL A 43 -9.21 2.55 -5.38
N GLU A 44 -9.86 2.12 -6.47
CA GLU A 44 -10.74 2.98 -7.28
C GLU A 44 -11.86 3.62 -6.47
N SER A 45 -12.56 2.81 -5.66
CA SER A 45 -13.64 3.28 -4.79
C SER A 45 -13.14 4.27 -3.74
N TRP A 46 -11.99 3.98 -3.12
CA TRP A 46 -11.41 4.82 -2.10
C TRP A 46 -10.92 6.18 -2.66
N ILE A 47 -10.25 6.18 -3.81
CA ILE A 47 -9.86 7.42 -4.50
C ILE A 47 -11.11 8.25 -4.81
N SER A 48 -12.14 7.63 -5.40
CA SER A 48 -13.38 8.31 -5.76
C SER A 48 -14.02 8.99 -4.55
N ALA A 49 -14.06 8.31 -3.40
CA ALA A 49 -14.58 8.87 -2.16
C ALA A 49 -13.78 10.09 -1.67
N ASN A 50 -12.45 10.05 -1.70
CA ASN A 50 -11.61 11.17 -1.28
C ASN A 50 -11.78 12.39 -2.20
N VAL A 51 -11.87 12.17 -3.52
CA VAL A 51 -12.12 13.22 -4.51
C VAL A 51 -13.50 13.87 -4.27
N MET A 52 -14.54 13.07 -4.04
CA MET A 52 -15.89 13.58 -3.75
C MET A 52 -15.96 14.40 -2.46
N MET A 53 -15.14 14.06 -1.46
CA MET A 53 -15.04 14.79 -0.20
C MET A 53 -14.15 16.04 -0.29
N ASN A 54 -13.69 16.39 -1.49
CA ASN A 54 -12.78 17.51 -1.76
C ASN A 54 -11.51 17.46 -0.88
N SER A 55 -10.99 16.24 -0.69
CA SER A 55 -9.72 16.05 0.00
C SER A 55 -8.63 16.73 -0.82
N LYS A 56 -7.82 17.55 -0.16
CA LYS A 56 -6.77 18.33 -0.83
C LYS A 56 -5.79 17.43 -1.60
N GLU A 57 -5.49 16.27 -1.04
CA GLU A 57 -4.55 15.28 -1.56
C GLU A 57 -5.05 13.86 -1.27
N ILE A 58 -4.72 12.90 -2.13
CA ILE A 58 -4.98 11.48 -1.88
C ILE A 58 -3.83 10.91 -1.02
N PRO A 59 -4.12 10.37 0.18
CA PRO A 59 -3.10 9.74 1.02
C PRO A 59 -2.29 8.67 0.28
N ALA A 60 -1.04 8.45 0.65
CA ALA A 60 -0.29 7.33 0.09
C ALA A 60 -0.88 6.00 0.59
N LEU A 61 -0.91 4.98 -0.27
CA LEU A 61 -1.43 3.66 0.05
C LEU A 61 -0.29 2.70 0.40
N ILE A 62 -0.34 2.08 1.57
CA ILE A 62 0.57 1.00 1.95
C ILE A 62 -0.16 -0.33 1.85
N VAL A 63 0.44 -1.27 1.14
CA VAL A 63 -0.05 -2.65 1.05
C VAL A 63 0.86 -3.56 1.86
N ASP A 64 0.34 -4.06 2.99
CA ASP A 64 1.03 -5.03 3.83
C ASP A 64 0.85 -6.44 3.23
N MET A 65 1.98 -7.02 2.80
CA MET A 65 2.05 -8.31 2.13
C MET A 65 2.48 -9.45 3.07
N GLU A 66 2.46 -9.25 4.40
CA GLU A 66 2.96 -10.23 5.38
C GLU A 66 2.41 -11.65 5.17
N ASN A 67 1.11 -11.77 4.84
CA ASN A 67 0.49 -13.07 4.66
C ASN A 67 0.68 -13.66 3.25
N VAL A 68 1.16 -12.89 2.28
CA VAL A 68 1.23 -13.32 0.88
C VAL A 68 2.44 -14.21 0.67
N GLU A 69 2.18 -15.47 0.39
CA GLU A 69 3.19 -16.51 0.12
C GLU A 69 3.43 -16.70 -1.39
N PHE A 70 2.44 -16.36 -2.22
CA PHE A 70 2.48 -16.56 -3.67
C PHE A 70 1.81 -15.41 -4.41
N ILE A 71 2.44 -15.00 -5.52
CA ILE A 71 1.87 -14.04 -6.48
C ILE A 71 2.02 -14.59 -7.90
N ASP A 72 0.95 -14.56 -8.70
CA ASP A 72 1.02 -14.89 -10.13
C ASP A 72 1.11 -13.64 -11.02
N SER A 73 1.24 -13.86 -12.32
CA SER A 73 1.35 -12.79 -13.31
C SER A 73 0.13 -11.89 -13.37
N GLN A 74 -1.08 -12.43 -13.15
CA GLN A 74 -2.31 -11.64 -13.18
C GLN A 74 -2.46 -10.80 -11.92
N GLY A 75 -2.13 -11.35 -10.75
CA GLY A 75 -2.05 -10.60 -9.50
C GLY A 75 -1.09 -9.43 -9.63
N LEU A 76 0.15 -9.68 -10.08
CA LEU A 76 1.15 -8.64 -10.29
C LEU A 76 0.67 -7.54 -11.27
N GLN A 77 0.00 -7.91 -12.36
CA GLN A 77 -0.58 -6.93 -13.29
C GLN A 77 -1.61 -6.02 -12.62
N LYS A 78 -2.46 -6.56 -11.74
CA LYS A 78 -3.47 -5.77 -11.01
C LYS A 78 -2.83 -4.89 -9.93
N LEU A 79 -1.76 -5.35 -9.29
CA LEU A 79 -1.00 -4.52 -8.35
C LEU A 79 -0.34 -3.33 -9.07
N LEU A 80 0.26 -3.57 -10.24
CA LEU A 80 0.83 -2.52 -11.08
C LEU A 80 -0.24 -1.53 -11.58
N ALA A 81 -1.44 -2.03 -11.93
CA ALA A 81 -2.56 -1.15 -12.27
C ALA A 81 -2.96 -0.25 -11.09
N SER A 82 -2.98 -0.79 -9.87
CA SER A 82 -3.27 -0.03 -8.66
C SER A 82 -2.20 1.03 -8.38
N LEU A 83 -0.92 0.73 -8.60
CA LEU A 83 0.17 1.70 -8.50
C LEU A 83 -0.02 2.86 -9.48
N ARG A 84 -0.28 2.55 -10.75
CA ARG A 84 -0.51 3.58 -11.80
C ARG A 84 -1.71 4.45 -11.47
N LEU A 85 -2.76 3.86 -10.92
CA LEU A 85 -3.95 4.58 -10.50
C LEU A 85 -3.62 5.57 -9.37
N MET A 86 -2.89 5.15 -8.34
CA MET A 86 -2.42 6.05 -7.27
C MET A 86 -1.55 7.19 -7.81
N GLN A 87 -0.60 6.87 -8.70
CA GLN A 87 0.28 7.85 -9.33
C GLN A 87 -0.49 8.88 -10.17
N SER A 88 -1.59 8.48 -10.83
CA SER A 88 -2.46 9.40 -11.56
C SER A 88 -3.10 10.48 -10.68
N GLN A 89 -3.19 10.22 -9.36
CA GLN A 89 -3.71 11.14 -8.36
C GLN A 89 -2.60 11.91 -7.63
N ASN A 90 -1.39 11.96 -8.18
CA ASN A 90 -0.19 12.49 -7.52
C ASN A 90 0.08 11.86 -6.14
N SER A 91 -0.36 10.61 -5.96
CA SER A 91 -0.13 9.81 -4.76
C SER A 91 0.72 8.58 -5.09
N ASN A 92 0.98 7.72 -4.11
CA ASN A 92 1.86 6.57 -4.31
C ASN A 92 1.30 5.30 -3.65
N LEU A 93 1.75 4.15 -4.16
CA LEU A 93 1.48 2.83 -3.58
C LEU A 93 2.82 2.22 -3.14
N LEU A 94 2.94 1.96 -1.85
CA LEU A 94 4.11 1.38 -1.21
C LEU A 94 3.79 -0.04 -0.73
N LEU A 95 4.81 -0.90 -0.70
CA LEU A 95 4.67 -2.28 -0.23
C LEU A 95 5.47 -2.49 1.04
N CYS A 96 4.98 -3.34 1.95
CA CYS A 96 5.76 -3.78 3.09
C CYS A 96 5.58 -5.28 3.39
N SER A 97 6.50 -5.82 4.18
CA SER A 97 6.42 -7.17 4.74
C SER A 97 6.36 -8.29 3.69
N GLN A 98 7.00 -8.11 2.53
CA GLN A 98 7.04 -9.17 1.51
C GLN A 98 7.75 -10.42 2.04
N GLN A 99 7.13 -11.57 1.85
CA GLN A 99 7.79 -12.85 2.08
C GLN A 99 8.89 -13.11 1.03
N PRO A 100 9.92 -13.92 1.35
CA PRO A 100 11.02 -14.19 0.43
C PRO A 100 10.59 -14.73 -0.94
N SER A 101 9.55 -15.58 -0.99
CA SER A 101 9.00 -16.12 -2.25
C SER A 101 8.45 -15.03 -3.16
N VAL A 102 7.67 -14.09 -2.60
CA VAL A 102 7.10 -12.95 -3.32
C VAL A 102 8.21 -12.00 -3.78
N ARG A 103 9.19 -11.74 -2.91
CA ARG A 103 10.34 -10.90 -3.25
C ARG A 103 11.11 -11.41 -4.47
N ILE A 104 11.36 -12.72 -4.55
CA ILE A 104 12.02 -13.34 -5.71
C ILE A 104 11.22 -13.07 -7.01
N VAL A 105 9.89 -13.18 -6.96
CA VAL A 105 9.06 -12.87 -8.14
C VAL A 105 9.20 -11.40 -8.55
N PHE A 106 9.25 -10.48 -7.60
CA PHE A 106 9.45 -9.06 -7.87
C PHE A 106 10.82 -8.79 -8.52
N GLU A 107 11.88 -9.39 -7.98
CA GLU A 107 13.25 -9.24 -8.50
C GLU A 107 13.37 -9.81 -9.93
N ILE A 108 12.82 -11.00 -10.18
CA ILE A 108 12.84 -11.64 -11.52
C ILE A 108 12.07 -10.80 -12.54
N THR A 109 10.93 -10.24 -12.14
CA THR A 109 10.07 -9.44 -13.03
C THR A 109 10.50 -7.98 -13.11
N ARG A 110 11.55 -7.58 -12.37
CA ARG A 110 11.97 -6.18 -12.16
C ARG A 110 10.87 -5.27 -11.61
N ALA A 111 9.85 -5.86 -10.99
CA ALA A 111 8.78 -5.10 -10.35
C ALA A 111 9.29 -4.37 -9.10
N ASP A 112 10.32 -4.89 -8.44
CA ASP A 112 11.02 -4.25 -7.30
C ASP A 112 11.48 -2.82 -7.62
N GLN A 113 11.79 -2.50 -8.87
CA GLN A 113 12.22 -1.17 -9.31
C GLN A 113 11.06 -0.18 -9.48
N LEU A 114 9.82 -0.67 -9.48
CA LEU A 114 8.62 0.14 -9.68
C LEU A 114 7.98 0.57 -8.36
N PHE A 115 8.22 -0.18 -7.28
CA PHE A 115 7.62 0.04 -5.97
C PHE A 115 8.67 0.51 -4.96
N ALA A 116 8.25 1.39 -4.05
CA ALA A 116 8.96 1.56 -2.79
C ALA A 116 8.57 0.41 -1.85
N ILE A 117 9.55 -0.41 -1.46
CA ILE A 117 9.33 -1.64 -0.68
C ILE A 117 10.06 -1.53 0.66
N PHE A 118 9.33 -1.73 1.76
CA PHE A 118 9.87 -1.70 3.12
C PHE A 118 9.91 -3.12 3.73
N PRO A 119 10.92 -3.41 4.58
CA PRO A 119 11.04 -4.74 5.18
C PRO A 119 9.86 -5.13 6.07
N SER A 120 9.25 -4.17 6.77
CA SER A 120 8.11 -4.38 7.65
C SER A 120 7.28 -3.12 7.82
N PHE A 121 6.06 -3.28 8.32
CA PHE A 121 5.21 -2.16 8.72
C PHE A 121 5.88 -1.24 9.75
N ASP A 122 6.49 -1.80 10.80
CA ASP A 122 7.16 -1.00 11.84
C ASP A 122 8.32 -0.15 11.29
N LYS A 123 9.07 -0.70 10.34
CA LYS A 123 10.17 0.03 9.68
C LYS A 123 9.64 1.18 8.84
N PHE A 124 8.51 0.97 8.17
CA PHE A 124 7.83 2.02 7.44
C PHE A 124 7.37 3.15 8.38
N VAL A 125 6.66 2.82 9.47
CA VAL A 125 6.19 3.80 10.47
C VAL A 125 7.37 4.57 11.07
N SER A 126 8.46 3.87 11.40
CA SER A 126 9.68 4.50 11.92
C SER A 126 10.28 5.49 10.92
N GLN A 127 10.30 5.15 9.62
CA GLN A 127 10.82 6.04 8.58
C GLN A 127 9.90 7.23 8.30
N LEU A 128 8.58 7.06 8.37
CA LEU A 128 7.65 8.19 8.31
C LEU A 128 7.89 9.16 9.47
N ASN A 129 7.96 8.68 10.70
CA ASN A 129 8.16 9.53 11.87
C ASN A 129 9.48 10.33 11.76
N ASN A 130 10.55 9.70 11.25
CA ASN A 130 11.83 10.39 11.01
C ASN A 130 11.75 11.51 9.95
N ILE A 131 10.80 11.45 9.01
CA ILE A 131 10.56 12.52 8.03
C ILE A 131 9.83 13.70 8.68
N TYR A 132 8.98 13.44 9.67
CA TYR A 132 8.22 14.48 10.40
C TYR A 132 8.96 15.02 11.64
N GLU A 133 10.00 14.35 12.13
CA GLU A 133 10.83 14.79 13.27
C GLU A 133 12.08 15.59 12.86
N GLN A 134 12.33 15.84 11.57
CA GLN A 134 13.34 16.83 11.18
C GLN A 134 12.74 18.24 11.32
N PRO A 135 13.21 19.08 12.25
CA PRO A 135 12.84 20.48 12.27
C PRO A 135 13.31 21.11 10.95
N SER A 136 12.49 21.93 10.34
CA SER A 136 12.87 22.79 9.22
C SER A 136 13.91 23.82 9.70
N GLU A 137 15.16 23.40 9.87
CA GLU A 137 16.27 24.27 10.32
C GLU A 137 17.16 24.72 9.16
N TYR A 138 16.56 24.96 7.99
CA TYR A 138 17.25 25.54 6.82
C TYR A 138 16.55 26.76 6.22
N LEU A 139 15.74 27.50 7.00
CA LEU A 139 15.15 28.78 6.54
C LEU A 139 15.37 29.98 7.47
N VAL A 140 16.31 29.92 8.41
CA VAL A 140 16.78 31.13 9.11
C VAL A 140 18.30 31.10 9.27
N ALA A 141 19.03 31.39 8.19
CA ALA A 141 20.34 32.02 8.25
C ALA A 141 20.79 32.49 6.84
N ALA A 142 21.22 33.75 6.79
CA ALA A 142 21.77 34.54 5.68
C ALA A 142 20.75 35.29 4.80
#